data_AF-A0A6M1XIY6-F1
#
_entry.id   AF-A0A6M1XIY6-F1
#
_cell.length_a   1.000
_cell.length_b   1.000
_cell.length_c   1.000
_cell.angle_alpha   90.00
_cell.angle_beta   90.00
_cell.angle_gamma   90.00
#
_symmetry.space_group_name_H-M   'P 1'
#
loop_
_entity.id
_entity.type
_entity.pdbx_description
1 polymer ?
#
loop_
_entity_poly.entity_id
_entity_poly.type
_entity_poly.pdbx_seq_one_letter_code
_entity_poly.pdbx_strand_id
1 'polypeptide(L)'
;MANEIVKYHSELNTIPLRKFTPVEMNLFFSIVSRMREKGDKTVRFTFDQLKDLSNYKATANNRFIDDLQDTYEKILSLRFGSRSESGLNRSMFVMFTEFEIVGDVDEPYVDIRIYEKALPLLNNLDSWTRYSLQQFNELQSSYAKTMFRLLKQFRTKGCAYFSKDDFYELLDIPKTYKQGNVCLLYTS
;
A
#
# COMPACT_ATOMS: atom_id res chain seq x y z
N MET A 1 -17.82 -4.94 10.24
CA MET A 1 -16.46 -4.40 10.40
C MET A 1 -16.58 -2.88 10.48
N ALA A 2 -15.92 -2.24 11.46
CA ALA A 2 -15.94 -0.79 11.61
C ALA A 2 -15.36 -0.11 10.35
N ASN A 3 -15.73 1.15 10.10
CA ASN A 3 -15.20 1.96 9.00
C ASN A 3 -13.69 2.20 9.18
N GLU A 4 -12.85 1.21 8.87
CA GLU A 4 -11.39 1.34 8.92
C GLU A 4 -10.94 2.38 7.89
N ILE A 5 -10.17 3.36 8.34
CA ILE A 5 -9.68 4.48 7.53
C ILE A 5 -8.19 4.33 7.31
N VAL A 6 -7.81 4.23 6.04
CA VAL A 6 -6.41 4.35 5.64
C VAL A 6 -6.07 5.83 5.57
N LYS A 7 -5.01 6.26 6.28
CA LYS A 7 -4.45 7.61 6.20
C LYS A 7 -2.92 7.53 6.23
N TYR A 8 -2.26 8.13 5.24
CA TYR A 8 -0.80 8.15 5.12
C TYR A 8 -0.31 9.42 4.40
N HIS A 9 1.00 9.68 4.48
CA HIS A 9 1.66 10.78 3.79
C HIS A 9 1.56 10.61 2.27
N SER A 10 1.20 11.67 1.53
CA SER A 10 0.99 11.57 0.10
C SER A 10 2.20 11.08 -0.70
N GLU A 11 3.42 11.17 -0.16
CA GLU A 11 4.62 10.58 -0.75
C GLU A 11 4.51 9.06 -0.94
N LEU A 12 3.74 8.35 -0.10
CA LEU A 12 3.51 6.91 -0.25
C LEU A 12 2.80 6.57 -1.58
N ASN A 13 2.13 7.54 -2.23
CA ASN A 13 1.56 7.37 -3.57
C ASN A 13 2.58 7.29 -4.70
N THR A 14 3.84 7.67 -4.47
CA THR A 14 4.90 7.58 -5.50
C THR A 14 5.49 6.17 -5.61
N ILE A 15 5.14 5.26 -4.70
CA ILE A 15 5.66 3.89 -4.70
C ILE A 15 5.02 3.09 -5.83
N PRO A 16 5.82 2.46 -6.70
CA PRO A 16 5.31 1.56 -7.72
C PRO A 16 4.85 0.25 -7.06
N LEU A 17 3.54 0.10 -6.87
CA LEU A 17 2.91 -1.14 -6.42
C LEU A 17 2.54 -2.08 -7.59
N ARG A 18 3.11 -1.91 -8.79
CA ARG A 18 2.75 -2.71 -9.97
C ARG A 18 2.98 -4.21 -9.79
N LYS A 19 4.03 -4.59 -9.05
CA LYS A 19 4.34 -6.00 -8.77
C LYS A 19 3.38 -6.63 -7.76
N PHE A 20 2.49 -5.83 -7.17
CA PHE A 20 1.53 -6.27 -6.19
C PHE A 20 0.22 -6.68 -6.87
N THR A 21 -0.28 -7.85 -6.50
CA THR A 21 -1.64 -8.25 -6.84
C THR A 21 -2.64 -7.38 -6.06
N PRO A 22 -3.91 -7.31 -6.49
CA PRO A 22 -4.94 -6.60 -5.76
C PRO A 22 -5.07 -7.04 -4.30
N VAL A 23 -4.81 -8.33 -4.02
CA VAL A 23 -4.84 -8.88 -2.66
C VAL A 23 -3.64 -8.42 -1.84
N GLU A 24 -2.44 -8.46 -2.43
CA GLU A 24 -1.21 -7.97 -1.78
C GLU A 24 -1.30 -6.47 -1.45
N MET A 25 -1.93 -5.68 -2.33
CA MET A 25 -2.23 -4.26 -2.05
C MET A 25 -3.19 -4.09 -0.87
N ASN A 26 -4.24 -4.92 -0.77
CA ASN A 26 -5.17 -4.88 0.37
C ASN A 26 -4.43 -5.16 1.67
N LEU A 27 -3.59 -6.20 1.70
CA LEU A 27 -2.80 -6.55 2.88
C LEU A 27 -1.88 -5.40 3.28
N PHE A 28 -1.12 -4.83 2.33
CA PHE A 28 -0.24 -3.70 2.58
C PHE A 28 -0.98 -2.49 3.19
N PHE A 29 -2.11 -2.07 2.61
CA PHE A 29 -2.86 -0.93 3.15
C PHE A 29 -3.58 -1.21 4.47
N SER A 30 -3.89 -2.48 4.74
CA SER A 30 -4.41 -2.91 6.04
C SER A 30 -3.34 -2.78 7.13
N ILE A 31 -2.09 -3.16 6.82
CA ILE A 31 -0.94 -2.98 7.72
C ILE A 31 -0.71 -1.50 8.00
N VAL A 32 -0.69 -0.68 6.94
CA VAL A 32 -0.57 0.78 7.05
C VAL A 32 -1.66 1.39 7.94
N SER A 33 -2.91 0.95 7.77
CA SER A 33 -4.05 1.39 8.59
C SER A 33 -3.83 1.11 10.07
N ARG A 34 -3.44 -0.12 10.42
CA ARG A 34 -3.24 -0.53 11.83
C ARG A 34 -2.01 0.09 12.47
N MET A 35 -0.91 0.25 11.73
CA MET A 35 0.31 0.89 12.23
C MET A 35 0.07 2.33 12.67
N ARG A 36 -0.79 3.05 11.95
CA ARG A 36 -1.19 4.39 12.34
C ARG A 36 -1.95 4.41 13.67
N GLU A 37 -2.87 3.47 13.89
CA GLU A 37 -3.71 3.46 15.10
C GLU A 37 -2.92 3.22 16.38
N LYS A 38 -1.86 2.39 16.30
CA LYS A 38 -1.07 2.03 17.48
C LYS A 38 0.07 3.00 17.80
N GLY A 39 0.58 3.74 16.82
CA GLY A 39 1.81 4.54 17.00
C GLY A 39 3.06 3.72 17.35
N ASP A 40 2.91 2.40 17.47
CA ASP A 40 3.94 1.44 17.83
C ASP A 40 4.86 1.13 16.64
N LYS A 41 6.12 0.86 16.95
CA LYS A 41 7.11 0.44 15.96
C LYS A 41 6.85 -0.96 15.42
N THR A 42 6.06 -1.77 16.13
CA THR A 42 5.77 -3.16 15.76
C THR A 42 4.26 -3.43 15.87
N VAL A 43 3.70 -4.08 14.85
CA VAL A 43 2.29 -4.49 14.83
C VAL A 43 2.21 -6.00 14.67
N ARG A 44 1.43 -6.61 15.57
CA ARG A 44 1.06 -8.02 15.53
C ARG A 44 -0.24 -8.25 14.78
N PHE A 45 -0.25 -9.23 13.89
CA PHE A 45 -1.44 -9.76 13.22
C PHE A 45 -1.58 -11.26 13.51
N THR A 46 -2.78 -11.72 13.86
CA THR A 46 -3.06 -13.16 13.91
C THR A 46 -3.29 -13.70 12.50
N PHE A 47 -3.12 -15.01 12.31
CA PHE A 47 -3.37 -15.62 11.00
C PHE A 47 -4.81 -15.42 10.51
N ASP A 48 -5.79 -15.47 11.42
CA ASP A 48 -7.19 -15.22 11.07
C ASP A 48 -7.42 -13.78 10.60
N GLN A 49 -6.80 -12.81 11.26
CA GLN A 49 -6.85 -11.41 10.80
C GLN A 49 -6.24 -11.25 9.41
N LEU A 50 -5.14 -11.95 9.12
CA LEU A 50 -4.49 -11.90 7.81
C LEU A 50 -5.36 -12.55 6.73
N LYS A 51 -6.03 -13.66 7.03
CA LYS A 51 -7.00 -14.33 6.13
C LYS A 51 -8.18 -13.40 5.81
N ASP A 52 -8.72 -12.73 6.82
CA ASP A 52 -9.82 -11.77 6.66
C ASP A 52 -9.41 -10.57 5.79
N LEU A 53 -8.23 -9.99 6.05
CA LEU A 53 -7.73 -8.80 5.34
C LEU A 53 -7.33 -9.08 3.89
N SER A 54 -6.84 -10.29 3.60
CA SER A 54 -6.46 -10.72 2.26
C SER A 54 -7.64 -11.29 1.44
N ASN A 55 -8.84 -11.42 2.04
CA ASN A 55 -10.00 -12.08 1.44
C ASN A 55 -9.62 -13.48 0.88
N TYR A 56 -8.70 -14.15 1.57
CA TYR A 56 -8.06 -15.37 1.10
C TYR A 56 -8.96 -16.56 1.41
N LYS A 57 -9.41 -17.26 0.35
CA LYS A 57 -10.43 -18.32 0.44
C LYS A 57 -9.86 -19.73 0.66
N ALA A 58 -8.54 -19.91 0.81
CA ALA A 58 -7.97 -21.24 0.67
C ALA A 58 -8.07 -22.13 1.92
N THR A 59 -8.39 -23.39 1.63
CA THR A 59 -8.71 -24.53 2.50
C THR A 59 -7.48 -25.32 3.01
N ALA A 60 -6.26 -24.76 2.93
CA ALA A 60 -5.04 -25.45 3.38
C ALA A 60 -4.01 -24.46 3.98
N ASN A 61 -3.64 -24.67 5.25
CA ASN A 61 -2.82 -23.74 6.04
C ASN A 61 -1.38 -23.53 5.51
N ASN A 62 -0.76 -24.52 4.84
CA ASN A 62 0.65 -24.38 4.42
C ASN A 62 0.82 -23.43 3.23
N ARG A 63 -0.03 -23.53 2.20
CA ARG A 63 0.01 -22.63 1.03
C ARG A 63 -0.26 -21.17 1.43
N PHE A 64 -1.07 -20.97 2.47
CA PHE A 64 -1.31 -19.63 3.02
C PHE A 64 -0.03 -19.00 3.55
N ILE A 65 0.81 -19.75 4.28
CA ILE A 65 2.06 -19.23 4.84
C ILE A 65 3.05 -18.90 3.72
N ASP A 66 3.16 -19.74 2.69
CA ASP A 66 4.05 -19.51 1.55
C ASP A 66 3.64 -18.25 0.76
N ASP A 67 2.36 -18.13 0.40
CA ASP A 67 1.83 -16.96 -0.32
C ASP A 67 2.00 -15.66 0.50
N LEU A 68 1.87 -15.80 1.81
CA LEU A 68 2.04 -14.72 2.77
C LEU A 68 3.50 -14.29 2.84
N GLN A 69 4.45 -15.24 2.94
CA GLN A 69 5.88 -14.97 2.87
C GLN A 69 6.24 -14.22 1.57
N ASP A 70 5.80 -14.70 0.39
CA ASP A 70 6.06 -14.04 -0.89
C ASP A 70 5.55 -12.59 -0.93
N THR A 71 4.35 -12.37 -0.38
CA THR A 71 3.77 -11.03 -0.26
C THR A 71 4.64 -10.13 0.62
N TYR A 72 5.15 -10.67 1.73
CA TYR A 72 5.96 -9.92 2.66
C TYR A 72 7.37 -9.64 2.15
N GLU A 73 7.98 -10.54 1.39
CA GLU A 73 9.24 -10.28 0.69
C GLU A 73 9.09 -9.09 -0.27
N LYS A 74 7.96 -9.02 -0.99
CA LYS A 74 7.65 -7.84 -1.84
C LYS A 74 7.50 -6.58 -1.01
N ILE A 75 6.80 -6.63 0.13
CA ILE A 75 6.61 -5.48 1.03
C ILE A 75 7.96 -5.00 1.59
N LEU A 76 8.84 -5.91 2.02
CA LEU A 76 10.18 -5.58 2.53
C LEU A 76 11.10 -4.99 1.43
N SER A 77 10.88 -5.38 0.18
CA SER A 77 11.63 -4.84 -0.96
C SER A 77 11.28 -3.38 -1.31
N LEU A 78 10.22 -2.81 -0.71
CA LEU A 78 9.79 -1.44 -0.95
C LEU A 78 10.84 -0.44 -0.43
N ARG A 79 11.40 0.34 -1.36
CA ARG A 79 12.40 1.37 -1.07
C ARG A 79 11.79 2.75 -1.30
N PHE A 80 12.04 3.64 -0.35
CA PHE A 80 11.65 5.03 -0.33
C PHE A 80 12.88 5.85 -0.60
N GLY A 81 12.87 6.58 -1.72
CA GLY A 81 13.95 7.47 -2.09
C GLY A 81 13.53 8.92 -1.90
N SER A 82 14.35 9.71 -1.22
CA SER A 82 14.23 11.16 -1.26
C SER A 82 15.47 11.76 -1.92
N ARG A 83 15.24 12.82 -2.69
CA ARG A 83 16.28 13.57 -3.39
C ARG A 83 16.20 15.03 -2.97
N SER A 84 17.33 15.65 -2.65
CA SER A 84 17.36 17.09 -2.37
C SER A 84 17.00 17.89 -3.62
N GLU A 85 16.55 19.13 -3.45
CA GLU A 85 16.28 20.06 -4.57
C GLU A 85 17.51 20.25 -5.46
N SER A 86 18.71 20.30 -4.86
CA SER A 86 19.99 20.36 -5.57
C SER A 86 20.37 19.06 -6.30
N GLY A 87 19.68 17.95 -6.01
CA GLY A 87 19.93 16.63 -6.59
C GLY A 87 21.20 15.92 -6.12
N LEU A 88 22.01 16.56 -5.27
CA LEU A 88 23.29 16.06 -4.76
C LEU A 88 23.11 15.05 -3.62
N ASN A 89 22.09 15.25 -2.78
CA ASN A 89 21.79 14.30 -1.70
C ASN A 89 20.72 13.32 -2.16
N ARG A 90 21.02 12.03 -1.97
CA ARG A 90 20.10 10.93 -2.22
C ARG A 90 20.07 10.08 -0.96
N SER A 91 18.89 9.83 -0.42
CA SER A 91 18.71 8.85 0.63
C SER A 91 17.70 7.82 0.21
N MET A 92 17.96 6.56 0.55
CA MET A 92 17.03 5.46 0.38
C MET A 92 16.82 4.77 1.71
N PHE A 93 15.57 4.42 2.03
CA PHE A 93 15.24 3.62 3.19
C PHE A 93 14.12 2.62 2.87
N VAL A 94 14.00 1.57 3.68
CA VAL A 94 12.89 0.62 3.59
C VAL A 94 11.78 1.01 4.57
N MET A 95 10.53 0.67 4.26
CA MET A 95 9.43 0.96 5.19
C MET A 95 9.41 0.02 6.38
N PHE A 96 9.71 -1.25 6.18
CA PHE A 96 9.68 -2.28 7.21
C PHE A 96 11.08 -2.85 7.40
N THR A 97 11.50 -3.03 8.64
CA THR A 97 12.83 -3.58 8.97
C THR A 97 12.80 -5.04 9.34
N GLU A 98 11.68 -5.53 9.84
CA GLU A 98 11.59 -6.87 10.40
C GLU A 98 10.21 -7.44 10.18
N PHE A 99 10.20 -8.73 9.94
CA PHE A 99 9.03 -9.54 9.67
C PHE A 99 9.25 -10.92 10.27
N GLU A 100 8.43 -11.28 11.25
CA GLU A 100 8.56 -12.54 11.99
C GLU A 100 7.23 -13.31 11.93
N ILE A 101 7.27 -14.55 11.43
CA ILE A 101 6.13 -15.48 11.45
C ILE A 101 6.34 -16.47 12.58
N VAL A 102 5.38 -16.53 13.51
CA VAL A 102 5.37 -17.51 14.61
C VAL A 102 4.15 -18.40 14.44
N GLY A 103 4.38 -19.60 13.91
CA GLY A 103 3.32 -20.58 13.60
C GLY A 103 3.20 -21.74 14.59
N ASP A 104 4.22 -21.98 15.42
CA ASP A 104 4.30 -23.12 16.35
C ASP A 104 3.84 -22.74 17.77
N VAL A 105 2.65 -22.13 17.83
CA VAL A 105 1.99 -21.66 19.06
C VAL A 105 0.48 -21.85 18.92
N ASP A 106 -0.24 -21.85 20.04
CA ASP A 106 -1.70 -22.03 20.06
C ASP A 106 -2.44 -20.99 19.18
N GLU A 107 -1.94 -19.75 19.15
CA GLU A 107 -2.45 -18.66 18.31
C GLU A 107 -1.36 -18.12 17.37
N PRO A 108 -1.25 -18.65 16.14
CA PRO A 108 -0.26 -18.21 15.17
C PRO A 108 -0.36 -16.72 14.84
N TYR A 109 0.79 -16.05 14.79
CA TYR A 109 0.85 -14.62 14.56
C TYR A 109 2.05 -14.21 13.71
N VAL A 110 1.99 -12.94 13.29
CA VAL A 110 3.00 -12.28 12.48
C VAL A 110 3.29 -10.92 13.09
N ASP A 111 4.56 -10.65 13.37
CA ASP A 111 5.04 -9.35 13.85
C ASP A 111 5.73 -8.59 12.71
N ILE A 112 5.31 -7.34 12.51
CA ILE A 112 5.83 -6.46 11.46
C ILE A 112 6.39 -5.19 12.10
N ARG A 113 7.68 -4.93 11.91
CA ARG A 113 8.33 -3.72 12.44
C ARG A 113 8.54 -2.67 11.36
N ILE A 114 8.07 -1.45 11.62
CA ILE A 114 8.30 -0.30 10.75
C ILE A 114 9.67 0.32 11.04
N TYR A 115 10.34 0.77 9.99
CA TYR A 115 11.56 1.54 10.14
C TYR A 115 11.27 2.92 10.72
N GLU A 116 12.10 3.38 11.65
CA GLU A 116 11.87 4.67 12.32
C GLU A 116 11.83 5.86 11.36
N LYS A 117 12.64 5.85 10.29
CA LYS A 117 12.60 6.91 9.26
C LYS A 117 11.34 6.86 8.40
N ALA A 118 10.61 5.75 8.41
CA ALA A 118 9.33 5.60 7.72
C ALA A 118 8.14 6.01 8.59
N LEU A 119 8.31 6.22 9.90
CA LEU A 119 7.22 6.67 10.79
C LEU A 119 6.56 7.98 10.32
N PRO A 120 7.29 9.01 9.83
CA PRO A 120 6.67 10.23 9.30
C PRO A 120 5.79 9.99 8.06
N LEU A 121 5.89 8.83 7.41
CA LEU A 121 4.99 8.49 6.30
C LEU A 121 3.60 8.05 6.79
N LEU A 122 3.48 7.66 8.06
CA LEU A 122 2.22 7.20 8.66
C LEU A 122 1.68 8.15 9.73
N ASN A 123 2.57 8.85 10.43
CA ASN A 123 2.28 9.70 11.58
C ASN A 123 2.77 11.13 11.34
N ASN A 124 2.18 12.12 12.03
CA ASN A 124 2.57 13.54 11.95
C ASN A 124 2.62 14.07 10.51
N LEU A 125 1.49 13.93 9.80
CA LEU A 125 1.39 14.16 8.36
C LEU A 125 1.08 15.63 8.04
N ASP A 126 1.99 16.32 7.37
CA ASP A 126 1.76 17.68 6.83
C ASP A 126 0.84 17.65 5.60
N SER A 127 0.96 16.60 4.79
CA SER A 127 0.09 16.28 3.65
C SER A 127 -0.35 14.82 3.73
N TRP A 128 -1.62 14.53 3.46
CA TRP A 128 -2.14 13.17 3.59
C TRP A 128 -3.15 12.78 2.53
N THR A 129 -3.15 11.49 2.21
CA THR A 129 -4.22 10.82 1.47
C THR A 129 -5.06 10.02 2.45
N ARG A 130 -6.39 10.11 2.38
CA ARG A 130 -7.32 9.34 3.23
C ARG A 130 -8.47 8.70 2.47
N TYR A 131 -8.82 7.46 2.81
CA TYR A 131 -9.97 6.75 2.25
C TYR A 131 -10.43 5.59 3.15
N SER A 132 -11.64 5.07 2.88
CA SER A 132 -12.15 3.85 3.52
C SER A 132 -11.39 2.63 3.00
N LEU A 133 -10.86 1.80 3.91
CA LEU A 133 -10.20 0.55 3.54
C LEU A 133 -11.18 -0.40 2.84
N GLN A 134 -12.42 -0.44 3.30
CA GLN A 134 -13.46 -1.27 2.68
C GLN A 134 -13.66 -0.92 1.19
N GLN A 135 -13.80 0.37 0.85
CA GLN A 135 -13.93 0.81 -0.54
C GLN A 135 -12.71 0.43 -1.39
N PHE A 136 -11.51 0.48 -0.79
CA PHE A 136 -10.29 0.07 -1.48
C PHE A 136 -10.26 -1.44 -1.74
N ASN A 137 -10.70 -2.24 -0.77
CA ASN A 137 -10.71 -3.70 -0.84
C ASN A 137 -11.71 -4.24 -1.87
N GLU A 138 -12.80 -3.51 -2.14
CA GLU A 138 -13.80 -3.84 -3.17
C GLU A 138 -13.24 -3.77 -4.60
N LEU A 139 -12.17 -2.99 -4.84
CA LEU A 139 -11.56 -2.85 -6.17
C LEU A 139 -10.79 -4.13 -6.56
N GLN A 140 -11.12 -4.70 -7.72
CA GLN A 140 -10.53 -5.97 -8.17
C GLN A 140 -9.29 -5.82 -9.06
N SER A 141 -8.99 -4.60 -9.55
CA SER A 141 -7.86 -4.36 -10.46
C SER A 141 -6.76 -3.54 -9.78
N SER A 142 -5.50 -3.94 -9.98
CA SER A 142 -4.34 -3.17 -9.49
C SER A 142 -4.31 -1.77 -10.08
N TYR A 143 -4.66 -1.60 -11.36
CA TYR A 143 -4.77 -0.26 -11.98
C TYR A 143 -5.87 0.59 -11.34
N ALA A 144 -7.04 -0.02 -11.07
CA ALA A 144 -8.13 0.69 -10.41
C ALA A 144 -7.75 1.13 -8.99
N LYS A 145 -7.03 0.27 -8.25
CA LYS A 145 -6.50 0.57 -6.92
C LYS A 145 -5.46 1.69 -6.94
N THR A 146 -4.50 1.64 -7.87
CA THR A 146 -3.52 2.72 -8.04
C THR A 146 -4.20 4.03 -8.40
N MET A 147 -5.13 4.01 -9.36
CA MET A 147 -5.90 5.19 -9.74
C MET A 147 -6.69 5.77 -8.57
N PHE A 148 -7.39 4.91 -7.83
CA PHE A 148 -8.17 5.31 -6.67
C PHE A 148 -7.30 6.08 -5.66
N ARG A 149 -6.10 5.57 -5.35
CA ARG A 149 -5.17 6.23 -4.44
C ARG A 149 -4.70 7.59 -4.94
N LEU A 150 -4.37 7.69 -6.23
CA LEU A 150 -3.96 8.94 -6.86
C LEU A 150 -5.09 9.96 -6.78
N LEU A 151 -6.31 9.60 -7.17
CA LEU A 151 -7.47 10.50 -7.13
C LEU A 151 -7.82 10.95 -5.71
N LYS A 152 -7.69 10.07 -4.70
CA LYS A 152 -7.98 10.44 -3.30
C LYS A 152 -7.03 11.51 -2.76
N GLN A 153 -5.81 11.64 -3.32
CA GLN A 153 -4.87 12.71 -2.96
C GLN A 153 -5.37 14.09 -3.42
N PHE A 154 -6.12 14.17 -4.52
CA PHE A 154 -6.64 15.43 -5.09
C PHE A 154 -8.05 15.78 -4.63
N ARG A 155 -8.60 15.05 -3.64
CA ARG A 155 -9.98 15.24 -3.17
C ARG A 155 -10.30 16.69 -2.75
N THR A 156 -9.33 17.43 -2.21
CA THR A 156 -9.52 18.83 -1.78
C THR A 156 -9.45 19.83 -2.93
N LYS A 157 -8.78 19.47 -4.05
CA LYS A 157 -8.64 20.32 -5.24
C LYS A 157 -9.76 20.10 -6.26
N GLY A 158 -10.45 18.96 -6.20
CA GLY A 158 -11.60 18.64 -7.07
C GLY A 158 -11.23 18.20 -8.49
N CYS A 159 -10.05 18.57 -8.98
CA CYS A 159 -9.53 18.15 -10.29
C CYS A 159 -8.05 17.79 -10.21
N ALA A 160 -7.63 16.82 -11.03
CA ALA A 160 -6.23 16.45 -11.22
C ALA A 160 -5.97 16.36 -12.73
N TYR A 161 -4.95 17.09 -13.19
CA TYR A 161 -4.51 17.05 -14.58
C TYR A 161 -3.19 16.29 -14.64
N PHE A 162 -3.16 15.25 -15.46
CA PHE A 162 -1.95 14.49 -15.76
C PHE A 162 -1.70 14.58 -17.25
N SER A 163 -0.45 14.76 -17.65
CA SER A 163 -0.11 14.53 -19.05
C SER A 163 -0.32 13.05 -19.37
N LYS A 164 -0.46 12.74 -20.67
CA LYS A 164 -0.58 11.34 -21.10
C LYS A 164 0.59 10.52 -20.57
N ASP A 165 1.82 11.00 -20.75
CA ASP A 165 3.02 10.28 -20.34
C ASP A 165 3.13 10.13 -18.82
N ASP A 166 2.85 11.18 -18.04
CA ASP A 166 2.82 11.10 -16.57
C ASP A 166 1.77 10.08 -16.10
N PHE A 167 0.63 10.01 -16.78
CA PHE A 167 -0.42 9.06 -16.47
C PHE A 167 0.01 7.61 -16.74
N TYR A 168 0.67 7.36 -17.87
CA TYR A 168 1.23 6.04 -18.19
C TYR A 168 2.36 5.66 -17.22
N GLU A 169 3.18 6.61 -16.79
CA GLU A 169 4.25 6.39 -15.81
C GLU A 169 3.69 6.11 -14.41
N LEU A 170 2.73 6.92 -13.94
CA LEU A 170 2.08 6.76 -12.64
C LEU A 170 1.31 5.43 -12.52
N LEU A 171 0.71 4.97 -13.62
CA LEU A 171 0.06 3.67 -13.68
C LEU A 171 0.99 2.54 -14.09
N ASP A 172 2.25 2.85 -14.42
CA ASP A 172 3.27 1.91 -14.89
C ASP A 172 2.72 0.98 -16.00
N ILE A 173 1.97 1.56 -16.94
CA ILE A 173 1.31 0.81 -18.02
C ILE A 173 2.39 0.36 -19.03
N PRO A 174 2.45 -0.94 -19.40
CA PRO A 174 3.40 -1.42 -20.39
C PRO A 174 3.22 -0.70 -21.73
N LYS A 175 4.33 -0.31 -22.36
CA LYS A 175 4.35 0.35 -23.70
C LYS A 175 3.67 -0.47 -24.80
N THR A 176 3.43 -1.77 -24.57
CA THR A 176 2.77 -2.70 -25.49
C THR A 176 1.24 -2.59 -25.49
N TYR A 177 0.61 -1.92 -24.52
CA TYR A 177 -0.83 -1.62 -24.58
C TYR A 177 -1.08 -0.59 -25.70
N LYS A 178 -1.92 -0.92 -26.70
CA LYS A 178 -2.29 0.02 -27.77
C LYS A 178 -2.88 1.30 -27.14
N GLN A 179 -2.18 2.41 -27.38
CA GLN A 179 -2.40 3.70 -26.71
C GLN A 179 -3.70 4.39 -27.19
N GLY A 180 -4.85 3.93 -26.73
CA GLY A 180 -6.12 4.64 -26.90
C GLY A 180 -6.19 5.93 -26.05
N ASN A 181 -7.07 6.86 -26.43
CA ASN A 181 -7.33 8.08 -25.67
C ASN A 181 -8.02 7.73 -24.35
N VAL A 182 -7.41 8.11 -23.23
CA VAL A 182 -8.02 8.00 -21.89
C VAL A 182 -8.65 9.35 -21.55
N CYS A 183 -9.98 9.37 -21.40
CA CYS A 183 -10.72 10.53 -20.93
C CYS A 183 -11.28 10.21 -19.54
N LEU A 184 -10.77 10.87 -18.50
CA LEU A 184 -11.31 10.75 -17.14
C LEU A 184 -12.25 11.93 -16.90
N LEU A 185 -13.56 11.67 -17.01
CA LEU A 185 -14.58 12.63 -16.61
C LEU A 185 -14.90 12.42 -15.13
N TYR A 186 -14.64 13.46 -14.33
CA TYR A 186 -15.09 13.55 -12.95
C TYR A 186 -16.44 14.28 -12.96
N THR A 187 -17.54 13.55 -12.80
CA THR A 187 -18.84 14.17 -12.51
C THR A 187 -18.99 14.31 -10.99
N SER A 188 -19.20 15.55 -10.57
CA SER A 188 -19.52 16.00 -9.21
C SER A 188 -20.69 15.25 -8.58
#